data_AF-A0A419SNW6-F1
#
_entry.id   AF-A0A419SNW6-F1
#
_cell.length_a   1.000
_cell.length_b   1.000
_cell.length_c   1.000
_cell.angle_alpha   90.00
_cell.angle_beta   90.00
_cell.angle_gamma   90.00
#
_symmetry.space_group_name_H-M   'P 1'
#
loop_
_entity.id
_entity.type
_entity.pdbx_description
1 polymer ?
#
loop_
_entity_poly.entity_id
_entity_poly.type
_entity_poly.pdbx_seq_one_letter_code
_entity_poly.pdbx_strand_id
1 'polypeptide(L)'
;MSSKLNSTIHPQCAEAIKRLIRMKDPQFADLVALKTYGSDSYSAMGWDQLKRYINEQTVVVVEQFEDEANILSALRWLGRGLPLSLAIRKVKADHAMYRYKTPNRE
;
A
#
# COMPACT_ATOMS: atom_id res chain seq x y z
N MET A 1 16.95 18.10 7.85
CA MET A 1 17.79 16.90 7.59
C MET A 1 16.88 15.82 7.04
N SER A 2 16.97 15.53 5.74
CA SER A 2 16.15 14.51 5.08
C SER A 2 16.78 13.14 5.28
N SER A 3 16.19 12.33 6.14
CA SER A 3 16.57 10.93 6.33
C SER A 3 16.20 10.15 5.05
N LYS A 4 17.12 10.06 4.10
CA LYS A 4 17.03 9.10 2.98
C LYS A 4 17.11 7.69 3.57
N LEU A 5 15.97 7.11 3.91
CA LEU A 5 15.82 5.67 3.97
C LEU A 5 16.13 5.16 2.55
N ASN A 6 17.30 4.54 2.36
CA ASN A 6 17.60 3.75 1.16
C ASN A 6 16.75 2.47 1.23
N SER A 7 15.45 2.62 1.09
CA SER A 7 14.53 1.51 0.94
C SER A 7 14.64 1.02 -0.50
N THR A 8 15.31 -0.12 -0.68
CA THR A 8 15.48 -0.76 -1.98
C THR A 8 14.14 -1.38 -2.40
N ILE A 9 13.20 -0.54 -2.82
CA ILE A 9 11.98 -0.97 -3.48
C ILE A 9 12.39 -1.62 -4.80
N HIS A 10 11.77 -2.75 -5.15
CA HIS A 10 12.07 -3.41 -6.42
C HIS A 10 11.88 -2.42 -7.60
N PRO A 11 12.79 -2.34 -8.59
CA PRO A 11 12.70 -1.36 -9.68
C PRO A 11 11.37 -1.42 -10.43
N GLN A 12 10.84 -2.63 -10.67
CA GLN A 12 9.53 -2.80 -11.32
C GLN A 12 8.37 -2.29 -10.44
N CYS A 13 8.47 -2.40 -9.11
CA CYS A 13 7.47 -1.82 -8.19
C CYS A 13 7.52 -0.29 -8.28
N ALA A 14 8.72 0.29 -8.26
CA ALA A 14 8.87 1.75 -8.37
C ALA A 14 8.32 2.29 -9.71
N GLU A 15 8.60 1.62 -10.83
CA GLU A 15 8.04 2.01 -12.13
C GLU A 15 6.53 1.79 -12.21
N ALA A 16 6.00 0.71 -11.63
CA ALA A 16 4.56 0.47 -11.56
C ALA A 16 3.84 1.56 -10.73
N ILE A 17 4.41 1.99 -9.61
CA ILE A 17 3.90 3.12 -8.81
C ILE A 17 3.87 4.40 -9.66
N LYS A 18 4.98 4.74 -10.32
CA LYS A 18 5.05 5.93 -11.19
C LYS A 18 4.00 5.90 -12.30
N ARG A 19 3.81 4.73 -12.94
CA ARG A 19 2.80 4.54 -13.98
C ARG A 19 1.40 4.75 -13.41
N LEU A 20 1.09 4.15 -12.27
CA LEU A 20 -0.22 4.25 -11.62
C LEU A 20 -0.56 5.70 -11.24
N ILE A 21 0.41 6.46 -10.71
CA ILE A 21 0.25 7.88 -10.35
C ILE A 21 -0.08 8.75 -11.56
N ARG A 22 0.44 8.41 -12.75
CA ARG A 22 0.21 9.16 -14.00
C ARG A 22 -1.12 8.84 -14.67
N MET A 23 -1.84 7.80 -14.22
CA MET A 23 -3.15 7.48 -14.76
C MET A 23 -4.18 8.48 -14.24
N LYS A 24 -5.06 8.95 -15.14
CA LYS A 24 -6.13 9.90 -14.78
C LYS A 24 -7.12 9.30 -13.78
N ASP A 25 -7.50 8.04 -13.99
CA ASP A 25 -8.37 7.29 -13.10
C ASP A 25 -8.02 5.79 -13.12
N PRO A 26 -7.08 5.33 -12.27
CA PRO A 26 -6.75 3.91 -12.19
C PRO A 26 -7.96 3.08 -11.82
N GLN A 27 -8.20 1.98 -12.53
CA GLN A 27 -9.31 1.09 -12.25
C GLN A 27 -8.91 0.00 -11.25
N PHE A 28 -9.89 -0.78 -10.80
CA PHE A 28 -9.68 -1.90 -9.89
C PHE A 28 -8.56 -2.85 -10.36
N ALA A 29 -8.56 -3.20 -11.66
CA ALA A 29 -7.55 -4.07 -12.26
C ALA A 29 -6.14 -3.46 -12.18
N ASP A 30 -5.99 -2.15 -12.39
CA ASP A 30 -4.70 -1.46 -12.28
C ASP A 30 -4.16 -1.48 -10.85
N LEU A 31 -5.06 -1.31 -9.88
CA LEU A 31 -4.74 -1.37 -8.45
C LEU A 31 -4.29 -2.77 -8.05
N VAL A 32 -5.06 -3.81 -8.37
CA VAL A 32 -4.69 -5.21 -8.04
C VAL A 32 -3.42 -5.66 -8.77
N ALA A 33 -3.17 -5.15 -9.96
CA ALA A 33 -1.95 -5.45 -10.73
C ALA A 33 -0.68 -4.87 -10.09
N LEU A 34 -0.78 -3.79 -9.30
CA LEU A 34 0.38 -3.23 -8.60
C LEU A 34 0.90 -4.21 -7.53
N LYS A 35 2.16 -4.61 -7.69
CA LYS A 35 2.84 -5.60 -6.83
C LYS A 35 4.19 -5.07 -6.38
N THR A 36 4.71 -5.66 -5.31
CA THR A 36 6.06 -5.38 -4.81
C THR A 36 7.16 -6.11 -5.59
N TYR A 37 6.80 -7.12 -6.40
CA TYR A 37 7.73 -7.97 -7.17
C TYR A 37 8.79 -8.67 -6.29
N GLY A 38 8.41 -9.01 -5.05
CA GLY A 38 9.28 -9.59 -4.04
C GLY A 38 9.08 -8.93 -2.68
N SER A 39 9.93 -9.27 -1.72
CA SER A 39 9.99 -8.58 -0.42
C SER A 39 10.94 -7.41 -0.51
N ASP A 40 10.57 -6.28 0.09
CA ASP A 40 11.43 -5.12 0.27
C ASP A 40 11.52 -4.75 1.75
N SER A 41 12.24 -3.67 2.07
CA SER A 41 12.42 -3.21 3.46
C SER A 41 11.10 -2.93 4.18
N TYR A 42 10.04 -2.54 3.47
CA TYR A 42 8.74 -2.24 4.08
C TYR A 42 7.92 -3.49 4.35
N SER A 43 8.15 -4.59 3.61
CA SER A 43 7.41 -5.83 3.78
C SER A 43 7.52 -6.40 5.20
N ALA A 44 8.68 -6.23 5.84
CA ALA A 44 8.92 -6.68 7.21
C ALA A 44 8.55 -5.65 8.29
N MET A 45 8.20 -4.41 7.92
CA MET A 45 7.95 -3.37 8.92
C MET A 45 6.62 -3.60 9.64
N GLY A 46 6.65 -3.54 10.97
CA GLY A 46 5.48 -3.60 11.85
C GLY A 46 4.97 -2.23 12.29
N TRP A 47 3.94 -2.22 13.15
CA TRP A 47 3.28 -1.00 13.64
C TRP A 47 4.26 0.04 14.21
N ASP A 48 5.19 -0.37 15.08
CA ASP A 48 6.12 0.56 15.73
C ASP A 48 7.04 1.32 14.76
N GLN A 49 7.34 0.70 13.62
CA GLN A 49 8.12 1.33 12.56
C GLN A 49 7.24 2.17 11.64
N LEU A 50 6.05 1.66 11.31
CA LEU A 50 5.14 2.27 10.33
C LEU A 50 4.33 3.44 10.90
N LYS A 51 4.06 3.48 12.21
CA LYS A 51 3.35 4.60 12.86
C LYS A 51 4.06 5.94 12.66
N ARG A 52 5.36 5.93 12.32
CA ARG A 52 6.14 7.12 11.97
C ARG A 52 5.69 7.79 10.67
N TYR A 53 4.96 7.08 9.81
CA TYR A 53 4.33 7.64 8.61
C TYR A 53 2.97 8.29 8.92
N ILE A 54 2.45 8.14 10.14
CA ILE A 54 1.19 8.75 10.56
C ILE A 54 1.45 10.21 10.94
N ASN A 55 0.74 11.11 10.27
CA ASN A 55 0.65 12.52 10.57
C ASN A 55 -0.79 13.00 10.27
N GLU A 56 -1.04 14.30 10.39
CA GLU A 56 -2.38 14.89 10.12
C GLU A 56 -2.95 14.52 8.75
N GLN A 57 -2.10 14.33 7.73
CA GLN A 57 -2.54 13.98 6.38
C GLN A 57 -2.82 12.48 6.22
N THR A 58 -2.10 11.61 6.93
CA THR A 58 -2.16 10.15 6.74
C THR A 58 -2.94 9.42 7.85
N VAL A 59 -3.38 10.12 8.89
CA VAL A 59 -4.21 9.56 9.98
C VAL A 59 -5.47 8.88 9.46
N VAL A 60 -6.03 9.39 8.34
CA VAL A 60 -7.18 8.80 7.66
C VAL A 60 -6.96 7.33 7.29
N VAL A 61 -5.72 6.86 7.10
CA VAL A 61 -5.47 5.43 6.87
C VAL A 61 -6.01 4.57 8.02
N VAL A 62 -5.81 5.00 9.26
CA VAL A 62 -6.25 4.27 10.45
C VAL A 62 -7.78 4.30 10.56
N GLU A 63 -8.43 5.35 10.07
CA GLU A 63 -9.89 5.50 10.07
C GLU A 63 -10.58 4.68 8.96
N GLN A 64 -9.86 4.33 7.90
CA GLN A 64 -10.42 3.64 6.73
C GLN A 64 -10.45 2.11 6.85
N PHE A 65 -9.79 1.54 7.85
CA PHE A 65 -9.65 0.09 7.99
C PHE A 65 -9.80 -0.35 9.45
N GLU A 66 -10.63 -1.36 9.69
CA GLU A 66 -10.78 -1.97 11.02
C GLU A 66 -9.62 -2.94 11.34
N ASP A 67 -9.13 -3.65 10.32
CA ASP A 67 -8.06 -4.65 10.46
C ASP A 67 -6.68 -3.99 10.41
N GLU A 68 -5.89 -4.22 11.47
CA GLU A 68 -4.49 -3.78 11.57
C GLU A 68 -3.66 -4.21 10.34
N ALA A 69 -3.89 -5.41 9.79
CA ALA A 69 -3.18 -5.89 8.61
C ALA A 69 -3.39 -4.97 7.40
N ASN A 70 -4.60 -4.43 7.23
CA ASN A 70 -4.92 -3.49 6.15
C ASN A 70 -4.33 -2.11 6.41
N ILE A 71 -4.33 -1.64 7.67
CA ILE A 71 -3.69 -0.39 8.07
C ILE A 71 -2.18 -0.46 7.77
N LEU A 72 -1.50 -1.52 8.22
CA LEU A 72 -0.09 -1.76 7.96
C LEU A 72 0.18 -1.86 6.45
N SER A 73 -0.68 -2.54 5.69
CA SER A 73 -0.54 -2.64 4.24
C SER A 73 -0.57 -1.26 3.57
N ALA A 74 -1.51 -0.39 3.96
CA ALA A 74 -1.62 0.96 3.42
C ALA A 74 -0.41 1.83 3.80
N LEU A 75 0.04 1.77 5.06
CA LEU A 75 1.24 2.48 5.52
C LEU A 75 2.51 2.00 4.79
N ARG A 76 2.63 0.70 4.49
CA ARG A 76 3.74 0.18 3.68
C ARG A 76 3.70 0.71 2.25
N TRP A 77 2.51 0.84 1.64
CA TRP A 77 2.37 1.46 0.31
C TRP A 77 2.71 2.95 0.32
N LEU A 78 2.31 3.69 1.36
CA LEU A 78 2.75 5.08 1.58
C LEU A 78 4.28 5.17 1.69
N GLY A 79 4.88 4.28 2.48
CA GLY A 79 6.34 4.20 2.61
C GLY A 79 7.04 3.99 1.26
N ARG A 80 6.43 3.22 0.35
CA ARG A 80 6.94 3.00 -1.02
C ARG A 80 6.72 4.18 -1.98
N GLY A 81 6.06 5.24 -1.53
CA GLY A 81 5.79 6.44 -2.34
C GLY A 81 4.48 6.38 -3.12
N LEU A 82 3.57 5.43 -2.82
CA LEU A 82 2.23 5.48 -3.38
C LEU A 82 1.43 6.59 -2.66
N PRO A 83 0.75 7.51 -3.37
CA PRO A 83 -0.05 8.55 -2.74
C PRO A 83 -1.16 7.98 -1.88
N LEU A 84 -1.51 8.69 -0.82
CA LEU A 84 -2.51 8.30 0.19
C LEU A 84 -3.81 7.75 -0.39
N SER A 85 -4.44 8.48 -1.31
CA SER A 85 -5.70 8.07 -1.92
C SER A 85 -5.56 6.75 -2.69
N LEU A 86 -4.45 6.56 -3.40
CA LEU A 86 -4.16 5.33 -4.14
C LEU A 86 -3.78 4.17 -3.20
N ALA A 87 -3.08 4.43 -2.09
CA ALA A 87 -2.76 3.42 -1.09
C ALA A 87 -4.02 2.85 -0.43
N ILE A 88 -4.97 3.71 -0.05
CA ILE A 88 -6.26 3.28 0.49
C ILE A 88 -7.03 2.46 -0.55
N ARG A 89 -7.15 2.97 -1.79
CA ARG A 89 -7.84 2.27 -2.89
C ARG A 89 -7.19 0.92 -3.20
N LYS A 90 -5.86 0.84 -3.19
CA LYS A 90 -5.08 -0.38 -3.40
C LYS A 90 -5.43 -1.45 -2.37
N VAL A 91 -5.40 -1.11 -1.08
CA VAL A 91 -5.67 -2.08 -0.01
C VAL A 91 -7.14 -2.54 -0.05
N LYS A 92 -8.09 -1.62 -0.31
CA LYS A 92 -9.50 -2.00 -0.52
C LYS A 92 -9.66 -2.96 -1.70
N ALA A 93 -8.95 -2.71 -2.81
CA ALA A 93 -8.99 -3.58 -3.98
C ALA A 93 -8.39 -4.97 -3.71
N ASP A 94 -7.25 -5.03 -3.00
CA ASP A 94 -6.63 -6.29 -2.61
C ASP A 94 -7.50 -7.11 -1.67
N HIS A 95 -8.09 -6.47 -0.66
CA HIS A 95 -8.99 -7.11 0.29
C HIS A 95 -10.23 -7.67 -0.41
N ALA A 96 -10.85 -6.89 -1.32
CA ALA A 96 -11.96 -7.37 -2.13
C ALA A 96 -11.54 -8.58 -2.98
N MET A 97 -10.40 -8.51 -3.67
CA MET A 97 -9.88 -9.62 -4.48
C MET A 97 -9.64 -10.89 -3.65
N TYR A 98 -9.15 -10.76 -2.42
CA TYR A 98 -8.95 -11.88 -1.52
C TYR A 98 -10.28 -12.54 -1.13
N ARG A 99 -11.29 -11.75 -0.73
CA ARG A 99 -12.63 -12.28 -0.39
C ARG A 99 -13.29 -13.01 -1.58
N TYR A 100 -13.09 -12.54 -2.81
CA TYR A 100 -13.58 -13.25 -3.99
C TYR A 100 -12.86 -14.58 -4.27
N LYS A 101 -11.57 -14.70 -3.94
CA LYS A 101 -10.78 -15.93 -4.14
C LYS A 101 -11.04 -17.00 -3.09
N THR A 102 -11.58 -16.64 -1.94
CA THR A 102 -12.09 -17.57 -0.94
C THR A 102 -13.61 -17.68 -1.07
N PRO A 103 -14.14 -18.56 -1.95
CA PRO A 103 -15.55 -18.91 -1.84
C PRO A 103 -15.76 -19.51 -0.44
N ASN A 104 -16.85 -19.11 0.23
CA ASN A 104 -17.25 -19.60 1.55
C ASN A 104 -16.95 -21.10 1.66
N ARG A 105 -16.01 -21.47 2.53
CA ARG A 105 -15.97 -22.80 3.09
C ARG A 105 -16.97 -22.79 4.25
N GLU A 106 -18.24 -23.03 3.92
CA GLU A 106 -19.21 -23.52 4.90
C GLU A 106 -18.82 -24.94 5.34
#